data_AF-A0AA36MPH5-F1
#
_entry.id   AF-A0AA36MPH5-F1
#
_cell.length_a   1.000
_cell.length_b   1.000
_cell.length_c   1.000
_cell.angle_alpha   90.00
_cell.angle_beta   90.00
_cell.angle_gamma   90.00
#
_symmetry.space_group_name_H-M   'P 1'
#
loop_
_entity.id
_entity.type
_entity.pdbx_description
1 polymer ?
#
loop_
_entity_poly.entity_id
_entity_poly.type
_entity_poly.pdbx_seq_one_letter_code
_entity_poly.pdbx_strand_id
1 'polypeptide(L)'
;MAAARKALDTAEPFARYRARADRSATLLMAATQTRGQWSGAEPFAVDAGTRPQGPIVALTRATLRWSKLAAFWSLVPAISDMAEADAHQHFMMGMGEVPYKHQMTFSIWDDEAAMRDFSLNSPTHGTAVRRAWEEGWFAESLFARFNLLGVEGAWPGLERFASGAEPVTDDMRSRQAA
;
A
#
# COMPACT_ATOMS: atom_id res chain seq x y z
N MET A 1 0.35 8.60 -16.51
CA MET A 1 -0.02 9.76 -15.65
C MET A 1 -1.23 10.56 -16.14
N ALA A 2 -1.25 11.07 -17.39
CA ALA A 2 -2.37 11.89 -17.88
C ALA A 2 -3.74 11.18 -17.87
N ALA A 3 -3.79 9.90 -18.24
CA ALA A 3 -5.03 9.11 -18.21
C ALA A 3 -5.57 8.92 -16.77
N ALA A 4 -4.68 8.67 -15.79
CA ALA A 4 -5.06 8.51 -14.40
C ALA A 4 -5.64 9.82 -13.82
N ARG A 5 -4.97 10.95 -14.08
CA ARG A 5 -5.44 12.29 -13.68
C ARG A 5 -6.82 12.61 -14.27
N LYS A 6 -6.99 12.38 -15.58
CA LYS A 6 -8.29 12.56 -16.24
C LYS A 6 -9.38 11.71 -15.60
N ALA A 7 -9.11 10.45 -15.26
CA ALA A 7 -10.09 9.57 -14.62
C ALA A 7 -10.47 10.08 -13.22
N LEU A 8 -9.51 10.60 -12.45
CA LEU A 8 -9.77 11.20 -11.14
C LEU A 8 -10.68 12.43 -11.23
N ASP A 9 -10.47 13.28 -12.24
CA ASP A 9 -11.26 14.50 -12.43
C ASP A 9 -12.66 14.25 -12.97
N THR A 10 -12.83 13.21 -13.79
CA THR A 10 -14.08 13.00 -14.56
C THR A 10 -14.97 11.90 -14.00
N ALA A 11 -14.45 10.97 -13.20
CA ALA A 11 -15.28 9.88 -12.67
C ALA A 11 -16.15 10.35 -11.50
N GLU A 12 -17.47 10.16 -11.66
CA GLU A 12 -18.50 10.56 -10.71
C GLU A 12 -18.25 10.09 -9.26
N PRO A 13 -17.80 8.85 -8.99
CA PRO A 13 -17.60 8.39 -7.61
C PRO A 13 -16.59 9.26 -6.83
N PHE A 14 -15.49 9.67 -7.47
CA PHE A 14 -14.48 10.50 -6.82
C PHE A 14 -14.98 11.92 -6.56
N ALA A 15 -15.74 12.49 -7.50
CA ALA A 15 -16.37 13.79 -7.28
C ALA A 15 -17.38 13.74 -6.12
N ARG A 16 -18.21 12.69 -6.06
CA ARG A 16 -19.23 12.50 -5.01
C ARG A 16 -18.60 12.31 -3.62
N TYR A 17 -17.50 11.57 -3.52
CA TYR A 17 -16.80 11.39 -2.25
C TYR A 17 -16.11 12.68 -1.80
N ARG A 18 -15.41 13.38 -2.71
CA ARG A 18 -14.78 14.68 -2.39
C ARG A 18 -15.78 15.72 -1.92
N ALA A 19 -16.98 15.77 -2.52
CA ALA A 19 -18.04 16.69 -2.12
C ALA A 19 -18.60 16.46 -0.70
N ARG A 20 -18.31 15.31 -0.08
CA ARG A 20 -18.79 14.95 1.27
C ARG A 20 -17.68 14.79 2.31
N ALA A 21 -16.42 14.93 1.90
CA ALA A 21 -15.28 14.70 2.76
C ALA A 21 -14.70 16.04 3.24
N ASP A 22 -14.35 16.13 4.53
CA ASP A 22 -13.64 17.29 5.07
C ASP A 22 -12.21 17.40 4.50
N ARG A 23 -11.62 16.25 4.15
CA ARG A 23 -10.27 16.13 3.59
C ARG A 23 -10.22 14.99 2.59
N SER A 24 -9.39 15.13 1.57
CA SER A 24 -9.15 14.08 0.59
C SER A 24 -7.73 14.19 0.05
N ALA A 25 -7.09 13.04 -0.15
CA ALA A 25 -5.83 12.95 -0.86
C ALA A 25 -5.91 11.88 -1.96
N THR A 26 -5.16 12.10 -3.04
CA THR A 26 -5.02 11.16 -4.15
C THR A 26 -3.56 10.84 -4.37
N LEU A 27 -3.23 9.55 -4.36
CA LEU A 27 -1.88 9.06 -4.51
C LEU A 27 -1.71 8.51 -5.92
N LEU A 28 -0.74 9.04 -6.65
CA LEU A 28 -0.36 8.54 -7.96
C LEU A 28 0.78 7.55 -7.80
N MET A 29 0.63 6.37 -8.40
CA MET A 29 1.47 5.22 -8.10
C MET A 29 1.77 4.41 -9.36
N ALA A 30 2.96 3.81 -9.42
CA ALA A 30 3.33 2.85 -10.46
C ALA A 30 3.66 1.49 -9.82
N ALA A 31 3.01 0.42 -10.30
CA ALA A 31 3.22 -0.91 -9.75
C ALA A 31 4.63 -1.40 -10.05
N THR A 32 5.34 -1.85 -9.01
CA THR A 32 6.68 -2.46 -9.10
C THR A 32 6.60 -3.98 -8.97
N GLN A 33 5.60 -4.47 -8.25
CA GLN A 33 5.34 -5.88 -8.08
C GLN A 33 3.85 -6.12 -7.81
N THR A 34 3.31 -7.19 -8.37
CA THR A 34 1.97 -7.69 -8.04
C THR A 34 2.02 -9.21 -7.90
N ARG A 35 1.21 -9.76 -7.00
CA ARG A 35 1.02 -11.20 -6.85
C ARG A 35 -0.38 -11.49 -6.34
N GLY A 36 -1.08 -12.39 -7.03
CA GLY A 36 -2.41 -12.84 -6.64
C GLY A 36 -3.53 -12.00 -7.29
N GLN A 37 -4.74 -12.14 -6.76
CA GLN A 37 -5.95 -11.70 -7.43
C GLN A 37 -6.85 -10.85 -6.52
N TRP A 38 -7.55 -9.93 -7.17
CA TRP A 38 -8.67 -9.20 -6.61
C TRP A 38 -9.92 -9.58 -7.39
N SER A 39 -10.87 -10.26 -6.72
CA SER A 39 -12.15 -10.66 -7.32
C SER A 39 -11.96 -11.47 -8.61
N GLY A 40 -10.99 -12.38 -8.62
CA GLY A 40 -10.67 -13.29 -9.72
C GLY A 40 -9.78 -12.71 -10.81
N ALA A 41 -9.31 -11.46 -10.68
CA ALA A 41 -8.48 -10.80 -11.69
C ALA A 41 -7.17 -10.27 -11.10
N GLU A 42 -6.13 -10.12 -11.93
CA GLU A 42 -4.90 -9.42 -11.59
C GLU A 42 -5.05 -7.94 -12.00
N PRO A 43 -5.29 -7.00 -11.06
CA PRO A 43 -5.74 -5.65 -11.41
C PRO A 43 -4.61 -4.70 -11.81
N PHE A 44 -3.35 -5.06 -11.55
CA PHE A 44 -2.19 -4.19 -11.74
C PHE A 44 -1.23 -4.79 -12.75
N ALA A 45 -0.88 -4.03 -13.79
CA ALA A 45 0.22 -4.36 -14.68
C ALA A 45 1.52 -3.73 -14.17
N VAL A 46 2.62 -4.48 -14.25
CA VAL A 46 3.96 -3.99 -13.95
C VAL A 46 4.68 -3.73 -15.26
N ASP A 47 5.00 -2.46 -15.53
CA ASP A 47 5.70 -2.09 -16.76
C ASP A 47 7.15 -2.58 -16.72
N ALA A 48 7.62 -3.10 -17.87
CA ALA A 48 8.98 -3.61 -18.01
C ALA A 48 10.02 -2.53 -17.64
N GLY A 49 10.97 -2.88 -16.77
CA GLY A 49 12.02 -1.97 -16.32
C GLY A 49 11.65 -1.10 -15.12
N THR A 50 10.41 -1.14 -14.64
CA THR A 50 10.03 -0.47 -13.39
C THR A 50 10.77 -1.10 -12.21
N ARG A 51 11.49 -0.28 -11.46
CA ARG A 51 12.24 -0.70 -10.26
C ARG A 51 11.71 0.03 -9.02
N PRO A 52 11.70 -0.62 -7.85
CA PRO A 52 11.44 0.05 -6.57
C PRO A 52 12.37 1.25 -6.39
N GLN A 53 11.82 2.44 -6.15
CA GLN A 53 12.56 3.68 -5.97
C GLN A 53 11.86 4.57 -4.95
N GLY A 54 12.63 5.06 -3.97
CA GLY A 54 12.12 5.92 -2.91
C GLY A 54 11.06 5.22 -2.04
N PRO A 55 10.12 6.00 -1.47
CA PRO A 55 9.05 5.46 -0.64
C PRO A 55 8.23 4.40 -1.36
N ILE A 56 8.02 3.26 -0.69
CA ILE A 56 7.26 2.15 -1.23
C ILE A 56 5.86 2.15 -0.62
N VAL A 57 4.87 2.04 -1.50
CA VAL A 57 3.50 1.79 -1.11
C VAL A 57 3.23 0.29 -1.19
N ALA A 58 2.70 -0.28 -0.11
CA ALA A 58 2.22 -1.65 -0.07
C ALA A 58 0.69 -1.66 0.00
N LEU A 59 0.06 -2.42 -0.90
CA LEU A 59 -1.37 -2.72 -0.87
C LEU A 59 -1.53 -4.23 -0.71
N THR A 60 -2.17 -4.66 0.36
CA THR A 60 -2.56 -6.06 0.53
C THR A 60 -4.07 -6.16 0.60
N ARG A 61 -4.63 -7.15 -0.06
CA ARG A 61 -6.05 -7.48 0.03
C ARG A 61 -6.19 -8.98 0.20
N ALA A 62 -7.01 -9.41 1.15
CA ALA A 62 -7.23 -10.81 1.43
C ALA A 62 -8.72 -11.10 1.64
N THR A 63 -9.16 -12.25 1.15
CA THR A 63 -10.42 -12.88 1.54
C THR A 63 -10.10 -14.03 2.47
N LEU A 64 -10.44 -13.91 3.74
CA LEU A 64 -10.17 -14.93 4.75
C LEU A 64 -11.17 -16.09 4.69
N ARG A 65 -10.70 -17.30 5.01
CA ARG A 65 -11.59 -18.46 5.26
C ARG A 65 -12.30 -18.29 6.60
N TRP A 66 -13.58 -18.65 6.66
CA TRP A 66 -14.41 -18.56 7.87
C TRP A 66 -13.77 -19.23 9.09
N SER A 67 -13.21 -20.43 8.88
CA SER A 67 -12.54 -21.22 9.93
C SER A 67 -11.28 -20.55 10.51
N LYS A 68 -10.80 -19.47 9.90
CA LYS A 68 -9.56 -18.77 10.28
C LYS A 68 -9.80 -17.37 10.83
N LEU A 69 -11.04 -16.86 10.82
CA LEU A 69 -11.35 -15.50 11.28
C LEU A 69 -10.95 -15.28 12.75
N ALA A 70 -11.31 -16.18 13.65
CA ALA A 70 -10.98 -16.03 15.08
C ALA A 70 -9.45 -15.97 15.31
N ALA A 71 -8.70 -16.84 14.63
CA ALA A 71 -7.24 -16.87 14.71
C ALA A 71 -6.60 -15.61 14.11
N PHE A 72 -7.18 -15.07 13.04
CA PHE A 72 -6.75 -13.79 12.47
C PHE A 72 -6.99 -12.64 13.44
N TRP A 73 -8.21 -12.48 13.95
CA TRP A 73 -8.57 -11.38 14.85
C TRP A 73 -7.79 -11.39 16.16
N SER A 74 -7.38 -12.56 16.67
CA SER A 74 -6.53 -12.64 17.86
C SER A 74 -5.13 -12.04 17.65
N LEU A 75 -4.64 -11.98 16.40
CA LEU A 75 -3.31 -11.44 16.08
C LEU A 75 -3.33 -9.96 15.72
N VAL A 76 -4.48 -9.43 15.29
CA VAL A 76 -4.60 -8.04 14.82
C VAL A 76 -4.11 -7.00 15.85
N PRO A 77 -4.48 -7.07 17.14
CA PRO A 77 -4.05 -6.04 18.10
C PRO A 77 -2.54 -5.91 18.21
N ALA A 78 -1.83 -7.02 18.42
CA ALA A 78 -0.37 -7.01 18.57
C ALA A 78 0.36 -6.59 17.28
N ILE A 79 -0.22 -6.86 16.11
CA ILE A 79 0.32 -6.39 14.82
C ILE A 79 0.09 -4.89 14.67
N SER A 80 -1.08 -4.39 15.06
CA SER A 80 -1.41 -2.96 15.02
C SER A 80 -0.46 -2.15 15.90
N ASP A 81 -0.25 -2.57 17.15
CA ASP A 81 0.65 -1.89 18.09
C ASP A 81 2.09 -1.83 17.55
N MET A 82 2.55 -2.92 16.92
CA MET A 82 3.89 -2.99 16.32
C MET A 82 4.01 -2.10 15.08
N ALA A 83 2.97 -2.05 14.24
CA ALA A 83 2.94 -1.18 13.06
C ALA A 83 2.94 0.30 13.45
N GLU A 84 2.17 0.68 14.47
CA GLU A 84 2.14 2.06 14.97
C GLU A 84 3.48 2.51 15.58
N ALA A 85 4.27 1.57 16.11
CA ALA A 85 5.58 1.85 16.70
C ALA A 85 6.74 1.83 15.68
N ASP A 86 6.51 1.44 14.42
CA ASP A 86 7.57 1.29 13.42
C ASP A 86 7.98 2.67 12.84
N ALA A 87 9.25 3.05 13.08
CA ALA A 87 9.78 4.34 12.64
C ALA A 87 9.93 4.47 11.10
N HIS A 88 9.94 3.35 10.37
CA HIS A 88 10.07 3.32 8.92
C HIS A 88 8.73 3.29 8.19
N GLN A 89 7.64 3.17 8.95
CA GLN A 89 6.28 3.21 8.44
C GLN A 89 5.68 4.61 8.59
N HIS A 90 5.39 5.26 7.47
CA HIS A 90 4.89 6.64 7.46
C HIS A 90 3.38 6.74 7.48
N PHE A 91 2.72 5.69 7.01
CA PHE A 91 1.27 5.65 6.91
C PHE A 91 0.77 4.21 6.95
N MET A 92 -0.35 3.99 7.63
CA MET A 92 -1.08 2.73 7.58
C MET A 92 -2.58 3.00 7.61
N MET A 93 -3.30 2.26 6.79
CA MET A 93 -4.75 2.21 6.83
C MET A 93 -5.21 0.77 6.63
N GLY A 94 -5.91 0.24 7.64
CA GLY A 94 -6.69 -0.98 7.52
C GLY A 94 -8.11 -0.65 7.07
N MET A 95 -8.60 -1.35 6.06
CA MET A 95 -9.98 -1.32 5.61
C MET A 95 -10.52 -2.75 5.67
N GLY A 96 -11.37 -3.00 6.65
CA GLY A 96 -12.12 -4.23 6.77
C GLY A 96 -13.60 -3.90 6.74
N GLU A 97 -14.38 -4.63 5.94
CA GLU A 97 -15.83 -4.52 6.00
C GLU A 97 -16.30 -5.57 7.01
N VAL A 98 -16.79 -5.19 8.20
CA VAL A 98 -17.50 -6.13 9.09
C VAL A 98 -18.95 -6.23 8.60
N PRO A 99 -19.56 -7.42 8.44
CA PRO A 99 -19.14 -8.78 8.82
C PRO A 99 -18.46 -9.60 7.70
N TYR A 100 -17.75 -8.96 6.78
CA TYR A 100 -17.19 -9.58 5.58
C TYR A 100 -15.76 -10.11 5.77
N LYS A 101 -15.40 -11.09 4.94
CA LYS A 101 -14.08 -11.77 4.92
C LYS A 101 -12.94 -10.90 4.37
N HIS A 102 -13.28 -9.73 3.87
CA HIS A 102 -12.39 -8.91 3.07
C HIS A 102 -11.62 -7.98 3.99
N GLN A 103 -10.31 -8.15 3.98
CA GLN A 103 -9.35 -7.28 4.64
C GLN A 103 -8.50 -6.63 3.57
N MET A 104 -8.28 -5.33 3.69
CA MET A 104 -7.38 -4.58 2.85
C MET A 104 -6.50 -3.71 3.72
N THR A 105 -5.19 -3.75 3.51
CA THR A 105 -4.26 -2.84 4.16
C THR A 105 -3.52 -2.03 3.11
N PHE A 106 -3.30 -0.78 3.44
CA PHE A 106 -2.54 0.16 2.66
C PHE A 106 -1.47 0.78 3.57
N SER A 107 -0.22 0.79 3.14
CA SER A 107 0.86 1.38 3.93
C SER A 107 1.95 2.01 3.07
N ILE A 108 2.66 2.99 3.64
CA ILE A 108 3.77 3.69 3.01
C ILE A 108 5.01 3.53 3.89
N TRP A 109 6.13 3.17 3.27
CA TRP A 109 7.40 2.83 3.93
C TRP A 109 8.54 3.67 3.36
N ASP A 110 9.62 3.83 4.12
CA ASP A 110 10.86 4.46 3.64
C ASP A 110 11.37 3.82 2.34
N ASP A 111 11.43 2.50 2.32
CA ASP A 111 11.89 1.72 1.17
C ASP A 111 11.35 0.27 1.20
N GLU A 112 11.75 -0.53 0.21
CA GLU A 112 11.33 -1.92 0.10
C GLU A 112 11.94 -2.81 1.20
N ALA A 113 13.15 -2.51 1.66
CA ALA A 113 13.84 -3.31 2.66
C ALA A 113 13.14 -3.20 4.02
N ALA A 114 12.82 -1.98 4.46
CA ALA A 114 12.06 -1.72 5.68
C ALA A 114 10.69 -2.44 5.66
N MET A 115 9.94 -2.29 4.57
CA MET A 115 8.65 -2.97 4.43
C MET A 115 8.77 -4.50 4.47
N ARG A 116 9.80 -5.06 3.82
CA ARG A 116 10.04 -6.51 3.84
C ARG A 116 10.44 -7.00 5.23
N ASP A 117 11.23 -6.22 5.95
CA ASP A 117 11.65 -6.57 7.30
C ASP A 117 10.45 -6.64 8.25
N PHE A 118 9.60 -5.62 8.25
CA PHE A 118 8.32 -5.66 8.97
C PHE A 118 7.46 -6.85 8.54
N SER A 119 7.33 -7.08 7.23
CA SER A 119 6.43 -8.09 6.69
C SER A 119 6.86 -9.53 7.03
N LEU A 120 8.15 -9.83 6.99
CA LEU A 120 8.67 -11.20 7.00
C LEU A 120 9.52 -11.53 8.23
N ASN A 121 10.29 -10.56 8.73
CA ASN A 121 11.30 -10.79 9.76
C ASN A 121 10.85 -10.35 11.15
N SER A 122 9.82 -9.50 11.25
CA SER A 122 9.30 -9.08 12.54
C SER A 122 8.79 -10.27 13.38
N PRO A 123 8.99 -10.25 14.71
CA PRO A 123 8.58 -11.35 15.58
C PRO A 123 7.07 -11.64 15.51
N THR A 124 6.26 -10.59 15.43
CA THR A 124 4.80 -10.69 15.47
C THR A 124 4.21 -10.88 14.07
N HIS A 125 4.45 -9.94 13.15
CA HIS A 125 3.82 -9.98 11.83
C HIS A 125 4.45 -11.07 10.93
N GLY A 126 5.77 -11.24 10.96
CA GLY A 126 6.43 -12.33 10.23
C GLY A 126 5.91 -13.72 10.63
N THR A 127 5.67 -13.95 11.93
CA THR A 127 5.06 -15.18 12.44
C THR A 127 3.61 -15.34 11.96
N ALA A 128 2.82 -14.28 12.01
CA ALA A 128 1.45 -14.30 11.52
C ALA A 128 1.38 -14.61 10.02
N VAL A 129 2.28 -14.02 9.21
CA VAL A 129 2.38 -14.28 7.77
C VAL A 129 2.71 -15.75 7.52
N ARG A 130 3.74 -16.31 8.17
CA ARG A 130 4.09 -17.74 8.02
C ARG A 130 2.90 -18.64 8.34
N ARG A 131 2.29 -18.41 9.51
CA ARG A 131 1.11 -19.17 9.96
C ARG A 131 -0.05 -19.08 8.98
N ALA A 132 -0.33 -17.89 8.45
CA ALA A 132 -1.41 -17.69 7.49
C ALA A 132 -1.21 -18.49 6.19
N TRP A 133 0.03 -18.64 5.73
CA TRP A 133 0.38 -19.47 4.58
C TRP A 133 0.34 -20.96 4.89
N GLU A 134 0.99 -21.40 5.98
CA GLU A 134 1.07 -22.81 6.40
C GLU A 134 -0.32 -23.41 6.67
N GLU A 135 -1.20 -22.61 7.26
CA GLU A 135 -2.55 -23.04 7.60
C GLU A 135 -3.62 -22.68 6.53
N GLY A 136 -3.21 -22.08 5.41
CA GLY A 136 -4.09 -21.79 4.28
C GLY A 136 -5.24 -20.81 4.58
N TRP A 137 -4.94 -19.66 5.20
CA TRP A 137 -5.96 -18.72 5.68
C TRP A 137 -6.71 -17.99 4.59
N PHE A 138 -6.06 -17.78 3.44
CA PHE A 138 -6.61 -17.00 2.35
C PHE A 138 -7.40 -17.90 1.38
N ALA A 139 -8.66 -17.53 1.13
CA ALA A 139 -9.42 -18.02 -0.01
C ALA A 139 -8.99 -17.31 -1.30
N GLU A 140 -8.59 -16.05 -1.19
CA GLU A 140 -8.03 -15.23 -2.25
C GLU A 140 -7.12 -14.17 -1.62
N SER A 141 -6.03 -13.80 -2.27
CA SER A 141 -5.14 -12.74 -1.80
C SER A 141 -4.50 -11.98 -2.97
N LEU A 142 -4.23 -10.70 -2.75
CA LEU A 142 -3.45 -9.80 -3.60
C LEU A 142 -2.40 -9.11 -2.74
N PHE A 143 -1.17 -9.11 -3.22
CA PHE A 143 -0.05 -8.34 -2.67
C PHE A 143 0.55 -7.51 -3.79
N ALA A 144 0.44 -6.19 -3.68
CA ALA A 144 0.99 -5.27 -4.66
C ALA A 144 1.89 -4.23 -3.99
N ARG A 145 2.94 -3.84 -4.71
CA ARG A 145 3.91 -2.82 -4.32
C ARG A 145 3.97 -1.76 -5.39
N PHE A 146 4.17 -0.52 -4.98
CA PHE A 146 4.21 0.61 -5.90
C PHE A 146 5.28 1.61 -5.50
N ASN A 147 5.83 2.28 -6.50
CA ASN A 147 6.52 3.56 -6.30
C ASN A 147 5.47 4.65 -6.09
N LEU A 148 5.69 5.50 -5.09
CA LEU A 148 4.88 6.72 -4.91
C LEU A 148 5.36 7.80 -5.88
N LEU A 149 4.52 8.19 -6.84
CA LEU A 149 4.85 9.20 -7.85
C LEU A 149 4.44 10.62 -7.45
N GLY A 150 3.51 10.74 -6.51
CA GLY A 150 3.05 12.02 -5.98
C GLY A 150 1.75 11.90 -5.19
N VAL A 151 1.49 12.89 -4.35
CA VAL A 151 0.27 13.01 -3.56
C VAL A 151 -0.37 14.37 -3.80
N GLU A 152 -1.66 14.35 -4.10
CA GLU A 152 -2.49 15.53 -4.32
C GLU A 152 -3.53 15.66 -3.23
N GLY A 153 -3.87 16.89 -2.87
CA GLY A 153 -4.78 17.14 -1.76
C GLY A 153 -4.09 17.02 -0.40
N ALA A 154 -4.86 16.73 0.64
CA ALA A 154 -4.37 16.67 2.01
C ALA A 154 -5.09 15.59 2.79
N TRP A 155 -4.31 14.79 3.52
CA TRP A 155 -4.80 13.78 4.44
C TRP A 155 -3.81 13.63 5.60
N PRO A 156 -4.27 13.47 6.85
CA PRO A 156 -3.38 13.29 8.00
C PRO A 156 -2.38 12.15 7.80
N GLY A 157 -1.08 12.44 7.99
CA GLY A 157 0.02 11.49 7.82
C GLY A 157 0.60 11.42 6.39
N LEU A 158 0.06 12.19 5.43
CA LEU A 158 0.58 12.27 4.07
C LEU A 158 1.26 13.61 3.75
N GLU A 159 1.37 14.52 4.74
CA GLU A 159 1.87 15.88 4.54
C GLU A 159 3.27 15.90 3.93
N ARG A 160 4.14 14.99 4.35
CA ARG A 160 5.52 14.88 3.84
C ARG A 160 5.63 14.40 2.38
N PHE A 161 4.53 13.89 1.82
CA PHE A 161 4.48 13.37 0.45
C PHE A 161 3.62 14.24 -0.49
N ALA A 162 2.88 15.21 0.06
CA ALA A 162 2.10 16.17 -0.71
C ALA A 162 3.04 17.01 -1.60
N SER A 163 2.68 17.17 -2.87
CA SER A 163 3.46 17.98 -3.81
C SER A 163 3.62 19.41 -3.31
N GLY A 164 4.88 19.78 -3.09
CA GLY A 164 5.34 20.96 -2.33
C GLY A 164 6.79 20.81 -1.85
N ALA A 165 7.30 19.57 -1.78
CA ALA A 165 8.73 19.28 -1.84
C ALA A 165 9.18 19.26 -3.31
N GLU A 166 10.16 20.08 -3.65
CA GLU A 166 10.86 20.05 -4.94
C GLU A 166 11.19 18.59 -5.31
N PRO A 167 10.96 18.16 -6.57
CA PRO A 167 11.53 16.91 -7.01
C PRO A 167 13.04 17.02 -6.84
N VAL A 168 13.65 16.11 -6.08
CA VAL A 168 15.10 15.90 -6.16
C VAL A 168 15.35 15.36 -7.56
N THR A 169 15.53 16.27 -8.51
CA THR A 169 16.20 15.97 -9.77
C THR A 169 17.65 15.69 -9.39
N ASP A 170 17.96 14.42 -9.19
CA ASP A 170 19.35 13.97 -9.27
C ASP A 170 19.80 14.22 -10.70
N ASP A 171 20.54 15.32 -10.90
CA ASP A 171 21.19 15.67 -12.15
C ASP A 171 22.32 14.68 -12.42
N MET A 172 21.96 13.49 -12.92
CA MET A 172 22.90 12.56 -13.55
C MET A 172 23.31 13.02 -14.97
N ARG A 173 23.46 14.33 -15.21
CA ARG A 173 24.15 14.87 -16.39
C ARG A 173 25.31 15.80 -16.03
N SER A 174 26.08 15.44 -15.00
CA SER A 174 27.32 16.15 -14.68
C SER A 174 28.47 15.21 -14.27
N ARG A 175 28.60 14.03 -14.90
CA ARG A 175 29.82 13.19 -14.81
C ARG A 175 30.11 12.42 -16.12
N GLN A 176 30.27 13.18 -17.21
CA GLN A 176 31.00 12.73 -18.40
C GLN A 176 31.54 13.95 -19.13
N ALA A 177 32.52 14.63 -18.51
CA ALA A 177 33.51 15.49 -19.15
C ALA A 177 34.46 16.04 -18.08
N ALA A 178 35.50 15.26 -17.75
CA ALA A 178 36.82 15.71 -17.31
C ALA A 178 37.74 14.48 -17.24
#